data_AF-A0A6N6Z1M4-F1
#
_entry.id   AF-A0A6N6Z1M4-F1
#
_cell.length_a   1.000
_cell.length_b   1.000
_cell.length_c   1.000
_cell.angle_alpha   90.00
_cell.angle_beta   90.00
_cell.angle_gamma   90.00
#
_symmetry.space_group_name_H-M   'P 1'
#
loop_
_entity.id
_entity.type
_entity.pdbx_description
1 polymer ?
#
loop_
_entity_poly.entity_id
_entity_poly.type
_entity_poly.pdbx_seq_one_letter_code
_entity_poly.pdbx_strand_id
1 'polypeptide(L)' 'MARLYGRAQGGRRCLDAVPYGHWKSNTFIAALRYDRIEAPWMFEGAMNAR' A
#
# COMPACT_ATOMS: atom_id res chain seq x y z
N MET A 1 -1.01 5.56 -3.17
CA MET A 1 0.13 4.96 -3.90
C MET A 1 0.11 5.50 -5.33
N ALA A 2 1.19 6.15 -5.78
CA ALA A 2 1.28 6.64 -7.17
C ALA A 2 1.61 5.48 -8.11
N ARG A 3 1.08 5.49 -9.34
CA ARG A 3 1.45 4.51 -10.39
C ARG A 3 2.96 4.51 -10.60
N LEU A 4 3.58 3.33 -10.68
CA LEU A 4 5.02 3.20 -10.91
C LEU A 4 5.42 3.61 -12.33
N TYR A 5 4.52 3.40 -13.29
CA TYR A 5 4.76 3.69 -14.70
C TYR A 5 3.62 4.45 -15.34
N GLY A 6 3.96 5.20 -16.37
CA GLY A 6 3.00 5.94 -17.16
C GLY A 6 3.41 6.09 -18.60
N ARG A 7 2.42 6.25 -19.48
CA ARG A 7 2.65 6.53 -20.91
C ARG A 7 2.21 7.96 -21.22
N ALA A 8 2.98 8.61 -22.08
CA ALA A 8 2.65 9.88 -22.70
C ALA A 8 3.06 9.81 -24.17
N GLN A 9 2.43 10.62 -25.03
CA GLN A 9 2.88 10.77 -26.41
C GLN A 9 4.30 11.34 -26.45
N GLY A 10 5.10 10.88 -27.41
CA GLY A 10 6.56 11.06 -27.48
C GLY A 10 7.05 12.46 -27.10
N GLY A 11 8.08 12.51 -26.25
CA GLY A 11 8.70 13.75 -25.76
C GLY A 11 7.90 14.52 -24.72
N ARG A 12 6.64 14.16 -24.45
CA ARG A 12 5.79 14.84 -23.46
C ARG A 12 5.96 14.23 -22.08
N ARG A 13 5.94 15.09 -21.05
CA ARG A 13 5.91 14.65 -19.65
C ARG A 13 4.61 13.90 -19.37
N CYS A 14 4.72 12.71 -18.76
CA CYS A 14 3.57 11.96 -18.27
C CYS A 14 3.06 12.61 -16.98
N LEU A 15 2.06 13.48 -17.11
CA LEU A 15 1.36 14.08 -15.98
C LEU A 15 0.21 13.17 -15.57
N ASP A 16 0.12 12.86 -14.28
CA ASP A 16 -1.02 12.17 -13.71
C ASP A 16 -1.30 12.69 -12.30
N ALA A 17 -2.56 12.61 -11.88
CA ALA A 17 -2.91 12.82 -10.50
C ALA A 17 -2.43 11.61 -9.70
N VAL A 18 -1.59 11.83 -8.69
CA VAL A 18 -1.39 10.81 -7.67
C VAL A 18 -2.71 10.70 -6.93
N PRO A 19 -3.34 9.52 -6.85
CA PRO A 19 -4.49 9.35 -5.96
C PRO A 19 -3.95 9.46 -4.53
N TYR A 20 -3.94 10.68 -4.01
CA TYR A 20 -3.73 11.00 -2.60
C TYR A 20 -4.98 10.60 -1.79
N GLY A 21 -5.54 9.42 -2.06
CA GLY A 21 -6.57 8.84 -1.19
C GLY A 21 -6.06 8.82 0.25
N HIS A 22 -7.00 8.78 1.20
CA HIS A 22 -6.76 8.77 2.64
C HIS A 22 -5.50 7.97 3.00
N TRP A 23 -4.36 8.65 3.18
CA TRP A 23 -3.13 8.03 3.64
C TRP A 23 -3.32 7.71 5.11
N LYS A 24 -4.02 6.61 5.36
CA LYS A 24 -4.13 6.01 6.68
C LYS A 24 -3.05 4.94 6.76
N SER A 25 -2.26 5.00 7.82
CA SER A 25 -1.33 3.91 8.14
C SER A 25 -2.15 2.63 8.33
N ASN A 26 -1.75 1.53 7.70
CA ASN A 26 -2.39 0.24 7.90
C ASN A 26 -1.51 -0.64 8.80
N THR A 27 -2.11 -1.39 9.71
CA THR A 27 -1.42 -2.39 10.52
C THR A 27 -1.62 -3.77 9.90
N PHE A 28 -0.52 -4.46 9.61
CA PHE A 28 -0.54 -5.84 9.14
C PHE A 28 -0.10 -6.77 10.28
N ILE A 29 -0.91 -7.79 10.57
CA ILE A 29 -0.61 -8.81 11.57
C ILE A 29 -0.64 -10.17 10.90
N ALA A 30 0.32 -11.01 11.24
CA ALA A 30 0.44 -12.35 10.74
C ALA A 30 1.17 -13.24 11.74
N ALA A 31 0.83 -14.53 11.75
CA ALA A 31 1.64 -15.54 12.42
C ALA A 31 2.80 -15.94 11.49
N LEU A 32 4.03 -15.89 11.99
CA LEU A 32 5.22 -16.31 11.26
C LEU A 32 5.65 -17.71 11.69
N ARG A 33 5.77 -18.63 10.73
CA ARG A 33 6.31 -19.98 10.89
C ARG A 33 7.59 -20.13 10.08
N TYR A 34 8.36 -21.19 10.33
CA TYR A 34 9.65 -21.41 9.68
C TYR A 34 9.55 -21.55 8.14
N ASP A 35 8.40 -21.99 7.64
CA ASP A 35 8.12 -22.30 6.24
C ASP A 35 7.14 -21.33 5.58
N ARG A 36 6.36 -20.56 6.37
CA ARG A 36 5.26 -19.75 5.84
C ARG A 36 4.78 -18.64 6.76
N ILE A 37 3.98 -17.75 6.18
CA ILE A 37 3.06 -16.86 6.90
C ILE A 37 1.70 -17.56 7.04
N GLU A 38 1.12 -17.52 8.23
CA GLU A 38 -0.21 -18.04 8.54
C GLU A 38 -1.07 -16.94 9.19
N ALA A 39 -2.40 -17.06 9.12
CA ALA A 39 -3.36 -16.09 9.69
C ALA A 39 -3.07 -14.60 9.37
N PRO A 40 -2.92 -14.20 8.09
CA PRO A 40 -2.69 -12.80 7.75
C PRO A 40 -3.97 -11.97 7.92
N TRP A 41 -3.84 -10.79 8.54
CA TRP A 41 -4.92 -9.82 8.68
C TRP A 41 -4.41 -8.39 8.53
N MET A 42 -5.19 -7.55 7.86
CA MET A 42 -4.90 -6.15 7.59
C MET A 42 -5.95 -5.26 8.25
N PHE A 43 -5.48 -4.26 8.99
CA PHE A 43 -6.31 -3.29 9.68
C PHE A 43 -6.01 -1.88 9.18
N GLU A 44 -7.03 -1.05 9.15
CA GLU A 44 -6.91 0.38 8.92
C GLU A 44 -6.54 1.09 10.22
N GLY A 45 -5.48 1.90 10.21
CA GLY A 45 -4.98 2.60 11.39
C GLY A 45 -3.96 1.81 12.22
N ALA A 46 -3.51 2.43 13.30
CA ALA A 46 -2.67 1.79 14.31
C ALA A 46 -3.52 0.92 15.24
N MET A 47 -3.05 -0.28 15.57
CA MET A 47 -3.68 -1.12 16.57
C MET A 47 -3.33 -0.64 17.98
N ASN A 48 -4.30 -0.66 18.90
CA ASN A 48 -4.09 -0.46 20.33
C ASN A 48 -4.49 -1.73 21.10
N ALA A 49 -3.93 -1.91 22.29
CA ALA A 49 -4.19 -3.05 23.18
C ALA A 49 -4.94 -2.64 24.46
N ARG A 50 -5.48 -1.42 24.48
CA ARG A 50 -6.09 -0.82 25.66
C ARG A 50 -7.51 -1.33 25.86
#